data_AF-A0A1F8PN33-F1
#
_entry.id   AF-A0A1F8PN33-F1
#
_cell.length_a   1.000
_cell.length_b   1.000
_cell.length_c   1.000
_cell.angle_alpha   90.00
_cell.angle_beta   90.00
_cell.angle_gamma   90.00
#
_symmetry.space_group_name_H-M   'P 1'
#
loop_
_entity.id
_entity.type
_entity.pdbx_description
1 polymer ?
#
loop_
_entity_poly.entity_id
_entity_poly.type
_entity_poly.pdbx_seq_one_letter_code
_entity_poly.pdbx_strand_id
1 'polypeptide(L)'
;MKALTVPPHFQLKNKTVRLMLYTLFALIVADGLITQFLVSNGYGLEMNPFLQAWVEQDLFLAIKVSGAFLAILYLWLKHSTRPKLVFTVTLLALMFYICVIFWNLFVFLGL
;
A
#
# COMPACT_ATOMS: atom_id res chain seq x y z
N MET A 1 10.77 17.90 30.62
CA MET A 1 10.29 17.00 29.55
C MET A 1 10.50 17.67 28.19
N LYS A 2 11.71 17.58 27.64
CA LYS A 2 12.09 18.09 26.29
C LYS A 2 12.92 16.99 25.63
N ALA A 3 12.31 15.91 25.19
CA ALA A 3 13.03 14.85 24.51
C ALA A 3 12.05 13.96 23.77
N LEU A 4 11.54 14.46 22.64
CA LEU A 4 10.97 13.72 21.50
C LEU A 4 10.59 14.76 20.43
N THR A 5 11.43 15.77 20.22
CA THR A 5 11.30 16.63 19.04
C THR A 5 11.73 15.80 17.84
N VAL A 6 10.73 15.20 17.19
CA VAL A 6 10.90 14.50 15.91
C VAL A 6 11.72 15.40 15.00
N PRO A 7 12.85 14.93 14.46
CA PRO A 7 13.72 15.76 13.65
C PRO A 7 12.95 16.44 12.52
N PRO A 8 13.29 17.67 12.12
CA PRO A 8 12.51 18.43 11.14
C PRO A 8 12.39 17.72 9.78
N HIS A 9 13.31 16.82 9.44
CA HIS A 9 13.25 15.97 8.25
C HIS A 9 12.22 14.82 8.34
N PHE A 10 11.74 14.46 9.53
CA PHE A 10 10.65 13.50 9.71
C PHE A 10 9.28 14.17 9.83
N GLN A 11 9.23 15.51 9.87
CA GLN A 11 7.97 16.24 10.02
C GLN A 11 7.29 16.43 8.67
N LEU A 12 6.30 15.57 8.38
CA LEU A 12 5.33 15.80 7.31
C LEU A 12 4.35 16.91 7.73
N LYS A 13 4.74 18.16 7.46
CA LYS A 13 3.90 19.34 7.73
C LYS A 13 2.67 19.39 6.83
N ASN A 14 2.77 18.85 5.62
CA ASN A 14 1.66 18.82 4.67
C ASN A 14 0.65 17.72 5.04
N LYS A 15 -0.51 18.13 5.57
CA LYS A 15 -1.60 17.22 5.96
C LYS A 15 -2.08 16.36 4.80
N THR A 16 -2.12 16.89 3.58
CA THR A 16 -2.59 16.19 2.39
C THR A 16 -1.69 15.02 2.04
N VAL A 17 -0.36 15.23 1.98
CA VAL A 17 0.58 14.16 1.65
C VAL A 17 0.59 13.09 2.73
N ARG A 18 0.49 13.50 4.00
CA ARG A 18 0.39 12.55 5.11
C ARG A 18 -0.85 11.67 4.97
N LEU A 19 -2.01 12.25 4.66
CA LEU A 19 -3.23 11.50 4.40
C LEU A 19 -3.06 10.55 3.22
N MET A 20 -2.50 11.02 2.10
CA MET A 20 -2.26 10.19 0.92
C MET A 20 -1.37 8.98 1.21
N LEU A 21 -0.31 9.14 2.01
CA LEU A 21 0.55 8.03 2.41
C LEU A 21 -0.19 7.02 3.30
N TYR A 22 -1.00 7.49 4.26
CA TYR A 22 -1.82 6.59 5.09
C TYR A 22 -2.89 5.86 4.28
N THR A 23 -3.56 6.56 3.37
CA THR A 23 -4.53 5.95 2.46
C THR A 23 -3.86 4.95 1.54
N LEU A 24 -2.67 5.26 1.02
CA LEU A 24 -1.89 4.34 0.20
C LEU A 24 -1.53 3.07 0.99
N PHE A 25 -1.09 3.20 2.25
CA PHE A 25 -0.85 2.04 3.11
C PHE A 25 -2.09 1.17 3.23
N ALA A 26 -3.21 1.78 3.60
CA ALA A 26 -4.46 1.08 3.84
C ALA A 26 -4.94 0.35 2.57
N LEU A 27 -4.79 0.97 1.40
CA LEU A 27 -5.15 0.35 0.12
C LEU A 27 -4.24 -0.84 -0.22
N ILE A 28 -2.93 -0.75 0.01
CA ILE A 28 -2.02 -1.89 -0.25
C ILE A 28 -2.36 -3.08 0.67
N VAL A 29 -2.63 -2.79 1.96
CA VAL A 29 -3.02 -3.82 2.93
C VAL A 29 -4.38 -4.42 2.58
N ALA A 30 -5.36 -3.58 2.22
CA ALA A 30 -6.68 -4.03 1.81
C ALA A 30 -6.62 -4.90 0.56
N ASP A 31 -5.83 -4.51 -0.45
CA ASP A 31 -5.58 -5.34 -1.63
C ASP A 31 -5.00 -6.70 -1.25
N GLY A 32 -3.99 -6.75 -0.38
CA GLY A 32 -3.46 -8.00 0.16
C GLY A 32 -4.51 -8.88 0.83
N LEU A 33 -5.33 -8.30 1.72
CA LEU A 33 -6.40 -9.03 2.41
C LEU A 33 -7.46 -9.56 1.43
N ILE A 34 -7.90 -8.74 0.48
CA ILE A 34 -8.91 -9.11 -0.51
C ILE A 34 -8.36 -10.22 -1.41
N THR A 35 -7.14 -10.07 -1.93
CA THR A 35 -6.49 -11.11 -2.74
C THR A 35 -6.37 -12.43 -1.98
N GLN A 36 -5.84 -12.39 -0.75
CA GLN A 36 -5.67 -13.60 0.07
C GLN A 36 -7.03 -14.28 0.31
N PHE A 37 -8.07 -13.48 0.62
CA PHE A 37 -9.42 -13.99 0.80
C PHE A 37 -9.99 -14.62 -0.48
N LEU A 38 -9.85 -13.96 -1.63
CA LEU A 38 -10.37 -14.46 -2.91
C LEU A 38 -9.70 -15.77 -3.33
N VAL A 39 -8.38 -15.84 -3.23
CA VAL A 39 -7.64 -17.02 -3.67
C VAL A 39 -7.84 -18.18 -2.69
N SER A 40 -7.77 -17.94 -1.38
CA SER A 40 -7.94 -19.00 -0.37
C SER A 40 -9.33 -19.64 -0.38
N ASN A 41 -10.35 -18.90 -0.82
CA ASN A 41 -11.72 -19.42 -0.95
C ASN A 41 -12.07 -19.88 -2.38
N GLY A 42 -11.11 -19.86 -3.32
CA GLY A 42 -11.30 -20.33 -4.70
C GLY A 42 -12.12 -19.40 -5.60
N TYR A 43 -12.36 -18.15 -5.20
CA TYR A 43 -13.09 -17.13 -5.97
C TYR A 43 -12.23 -16.37 -6.98
N GLY A 44 -10.90 -16.54 -6.95
CA GLY A 44 -9.99 -15.84 -7.86
C GLY A 44 -8.66 -16.56 -8.02
N LEU A 45 -7.94 -16.21 -9.09
CA LEU A 45 -6.57 -16.66 -9.36
C LEU A 45 -5.62 -15.47 -9.25
N GLU A 46 -4.55 -15.64 -8.49
CA GLU A 46 -3.48 -14.63 -8.42
C GLU A 46 -2.70 -14.64 -9.73
N MET A 47 -2.82 -13.58 -10.53
CA MET A 47 -2.13 -13.48 -11.82
C MET A 47 -0.65 -13.11 -11.69
N ASN A 48 -0.16 -12.79 -10.50
CA ASN A 48 1.24 -12.49 -10.27
C ASN A 48 2.02 -13.77 -9.95
N PRO A 49 2.82 -14.32 -10.87
CA PRO A 49 3.50 -15.61 -10.68
C PRO A 49 4.49 -15.62 -9.52
N PHE A 50 5.04 -14.45 -9.13
CA PHE A 50 5.93 -14.34 -7.97
C PHE A 50 5.15 -14.47 -6.65
N LEU A 51 3.94 -13.91 -6.60
CA LEU A 51 3.11 -13.92 -5.40
C LEU A 51 2.23 -15.16 -5.30
N GLN A 52 1.91 -15.80 -6.44
CA GLN A 52 1.10 -17.01 -6.51
C GLN A 52 1.67 -18.12 -5.62
N ALA A 53 3.00 -18.27 -5.55
CA ALA A 53 3.65 -19.27 -4.71
C ALA A 53 3.39 -19.07 -3.21
N TRP A 54 3.07 -17.85 -2.79
CA TRP A 54 2.97 -17.47 -1.39
C TRP A 54 1.53 -17.14 -0.97
N VAL A 55 0.60 -17.03 -1.92
CA VAL A 55 -0.74 -16.49 -1.71
C VAL A 55 -1.62 -17.33 -0.77
N GLU A 56 -1.36 -18.65 -0.68
CA GLU A 56 -2.01 -19.56 0.27
C GLU A 56 -1.34 -19.59 1.65
N GLN A 57 -0.21 -18.90 1.82
CA GLN A 57 0.55 -18.85 3.07
C GLN A 57 0.35 -17.49 3.75
N ASP A 58 0.36 -17.47 5.09
CA ASP A 58 0.32 -16.22 5.87
C ASP A 58 1.49 -15.26 5.54
N LEU A 59 2.53 -15.77 4.88
CA LEU A 59 3.67 -15.01 4.39
C LEU A 59 3.28 -13.96 3.33
N PHE A 60 2.24 -14.19 2.52
CA PHE A 60 1.83 -13.24 1.48
C PHE A 60 1.43 -11.88 2.07
N LEU A 61 0.55 -11.89 3.07
CA LEU A 61 0.11 -10.67 3.73
C LEU A 61 1.28 -9.99 4.46
N ALA A 62 2.11 -10.77 5.16
CA ALA A 62 3.27 -10.23 5.87
C ALA A 62 4.24 -9.51 4.92
N ILE A 63 4.47 -10.06 3.73
CA ILE A 63 5.37 -9.49 2.72
C ILE A 63 4.76 -8.25 2.07
N LYS A 64 3.45 -8.26 1.75
CA LYS A 64 2.76 -7.05 1.28
C LYS A 64 2.79 -5.94 2.33
N VAL A 65 2.48 -6.23 3.59
CA VAL A 65 2.46 -5.24 4.67
C VAL A 65 3.86 -4.66 4.94
N SER A 66 4.88 -5.51 5.03
CA SER A 66 6.26 -5.05 5.24
C SER A 66 6.79 -4.27 4.03
N GLY A 67 6.51 -4.72 2.80
CA GLY A 67 6.84 -4.00 1.58
C GLY A 67 6.16 -2.63 1.50
N ALA A 68 4.87 -2.56 1.86
CA ALA A 68 4.11 -1.31 1.93
C ALA A 68 4.70 -0.36 2.98
N PHE A 69 5.04 -0.88 4.15
CA PHE A 69 5.66 -0.10 5.21
C PHE A 69 7.00 0.49 4.76
N LEU A 70 7.87 -0.32 4.14
CA LEU A 70 9.16 0.14 3.60
C LEU A 70 8.99 1.18 2.47
N ALA A 71 8.04 0.96 1.56
CA ALA A 71 7.75 1.90 0.47
C ALA A 71 7.29 3.26 1.01
N ILE A 72 6.41 3.26 2.02
CA ILE A 72 5.92 4.49 2.64
C ILE A 72 7.01 5.17 3.44
N LEU A 73 7.82 4.42 4.19
CA LEU A 73 8.97 4.97 4.90
C LEU A 73 9.95 5.63 3.92
N TYR A 74 10.21 5.00 2.77
CA TYR A 74 11.05 5.58 1.72
C TYR A 74 10.45 6.87 1.15
N LEU A 75 9.16 6.89 0.82
CA LEU A 75 8.46 8.08 0.33
C LEU A 75 8.44 9.19 1.39
N TRP A 76 8.25 8.84 2.66
CA TRP A 76 8.29 9.76 3.80
C TRP A 76 9.66 10.44 3.91
N LEU A 77 10.75 9.67 3.86
CA LEU A 77 12.12 10.20 3.91
C LEU A 77 12.42 11.08 2.69
N LYS A 78 11.94 10.68 1.50
CA LYS A 78 12.16 11.44 0.26
C LYS A 78 11.34 12.73 0.20
N HIS A 79 10.25 12.82 0.97
CA HIS A 79 9.35 13.97 0.95
C HIS A 79 10.05 15.28 1.32
N SER A 80 10.99 15.24 2.29
CA SER A 80 11.74 16.43 2.70
C SER A 80 12.68 16.97 1.62
N THR A 81 13.18 16.12 0.72
CA THR A 81 14.08 16.55 -0.35
C THR A 81 13.33 16.90 -1.63
N ARG A 82 12.29 16.14 -2.00
CA ARG A 82 11.57 16.29 -3.28
C ARG A 82 10.05 16.07 -3.11
N PRO A 83 9.33 17.04 -2.54
CA PRO A 83 7.91 16.87 -2.22
C PRO A 83 7.02 16.66 -3.45
N LYS A 84 7.34 17.31 -4.58
CA LYS A 84 6.57 17.18 -5.84
C LYS A 84 6.62 15.76 -6.39
N LEU A 85 7.78 15.12 -6.39
CA LEU A 85 7.92 13.73 -6.87
C LEU A 85 7.16 12.75 -5.98
N VAL A 86 7.28 12.90 -4.65
CA VAL A 86 6.55 12.02 -3.72
C VAL A 86 5.05 12.14 -3.94
N PHE A 87 4.54 13.35 -4.15
CA PHE A 87 3.13 13.56 -4.45
C PHE A 87 2.70 12.83 -5.74
N THR A 88 3.41 13.03 -6.86
CA THR A 88 3.09 12.38 -8.14
C THR A 88 3.14 10.86 -8.04
N VAL A 89 4.19 10.30 -7.41
CA VAL A 89 4.33 8.85 -7.24
C VAL A 89 3.22 8.28 -6.35
N THR A 90 2.93 8.94 -5.23
CA THR A 90 1.86 8.51 -4.31
C THR A 90 0.50 8.55 -5.00
N LEU A 91 0.24 9.59 -5.80
CA LEU A 91 -1.01 9.72 -6.56
C LEU A 91 -1.18 8.60 -7.60
N LEU A 92 -0.13 8.33 -8.39
CA LEU A 92 -0.14 7.24 -9.36
C LEU A 92 -0.34 5.88 -8.68
N ALA A 93 0.35 5.63 -7.57
CA ALA A 93 0.19 4.40 -6.80
C ALA A 93 -1.23 4.27 -6.21
N LEU A 94 -1.81 5.37 -5.71
CA LEU A 94 -3.19 5.39 -5.23
C LEU A 94 -4.17 4.99 -6.34
N MET A 95 -4.07 5.61 -7.52
CA MET A 95 -4.92 5.27 -8.66
C MET A 95 -4.79 3.80 -9.04
N PHE A 96 -3.55 3.30 -9.10
CA PHE A 96 -3.29 1.89 -9.40
C PHE A 96 -3.98 0.96 -8.40
N TYR A 97 -3.80 1.18 -7.09
CA TYR A 97 -4.40 0.31 -6.07
C TYR A 97 -5.93 0.42 -6.00
N ILE A 98 -6.50 1.58 -6.29
CA ILE A 98 -7.96 1.73 -6.42
C ILE A 98 -8.47 0.86 -7.59
N CYS A 99 -7.80 0.90 -8.74
CA CYS A 99 -8.17 0.06 -9.89
C CYS A 99 -8.05 -1.44 -9.57
N VAL A 100 -7.01 -1.85 -8.84
CA VAL A 100 -6.82 -3.25 -8.44
C VAL A 100 -7.92 -3.70 -7.47
N ILE A 101 -8.23 -2.92 -6.43
CA ILE A 101 -9.31 -3.26 -5.50
C ILE A 101 -10.65 -3.30 -6.23
N PHE A 102 -10.91 -2.34 -7.11
CA PHE A 102 -12.12 -2.32 -7.93
C PHE A 102 -12.23 -3.58 -8.80
N TRP A 103 -11.15 -3.97 -9.46
CA TRP A 103 -11.07 -5.21 -10.24
C TRP A 103 -11.36 -6.45 -9.38
N ASN A 104 -10.75 -6.55 -8.20
CA ASN A 104 -10.99 -7.67 -7.29
C ASN A 104 -12.45 -7.74 -6.83
N LEU A 105 -13.07 -6.60 -6.52
CA LEU A 105 -14.50 -6.54 -6.17
C LEU A 105 -15.40 -6.92 -7.34
N PHE A 106 -15.05 -6.49 -8.56
CA PHE A 106 -15.77 -6.83 -9.78
C PHE A 106 -15.76 -8.35 -10.02
N VAL A 107 -14.57 -8.98 -9.95
CA VAL A 107 -14.41 -10.43 -10.04
C VAL A 107 -15.21 -11.16 -8.95
N PHE A 108 -15.16 -10.66 -7.71
CA PHE A 108 -15.89 -11.27 -6.58
C PHE A 108 -17.41 -11.22 -6.76
N LEU A 109 -17.93 -10.10 -7.29
CA LEU A 109 -19.36 -9.91 -7.50
C LEU A 109 -19.87 -10.61 -8.77
N GLY A 110 -18.99 -11.15 -9.60
CA GLY A 110 -19.35 -11.85 -10.84
C GLY A 110 -20.07 -10.96 -11.87
N LEU A 111 -19.85 -9.64 -11.78
CA LEU A 111 -20.25 -8.66 -12.80
C LEU A 111 -19.25 -8.74 -13.95
#